data_AF-A0A496XGN2-F1
#
_entry.id   AF-A0A496XGN2-F1
#
_cell.length_a   1.000
_cell.length_b   1.000
_cell.length_c   1.000
_cell.angle_alpha   90.00
_cell.angle_beta   90.00
_cell.angle_gamma   90.00
#
_symmetry.space_group_name_H-M   'P 1'
#
loop_
_entity.id
_entity.type
_entity.pdbx_description
1 polymer ?
#
loop_
_entity_poly.entity_id
_entity_poly.type
_entity_poly.pdbx_seq_one_letter_code
_entity_poly.pdbx_strand_id
1 'polypeptide(L)'
;MKKDKLLMIAAITGLVASAPFSDAKSSRDGYESCKGVAPSGSNSCGANRHACGGYARTDWHGEEWVYVKEDGCKMIQDAMKNPIIKSYVKEVAKNAFKYWRRAPITKEKQ
;
A
#
# COMPACT_ATOMS: atom_id res chain seq x y z
N MET A 1 18.46 6.71 -52.12
CA MET A 1 18.62 6.38 -50.68
C MET A 1 18.66 7.67 -49.87
N LYS A 2 17.93 7.70 -48.74
CA LYS A 2 18.02 8.70 -47.64
C LYS A 2 17.40 10.07 -48.04
N LYS A 3 16.29 10.51 -47.44
CA LYS A 3 16.27 11.12 -46.10
C LYS A 3 14.84 11.22 -45.50
N ASP A 4 13.88 10.43 -45.95
CA ASP A 4 12.45 10.70 -45.69
C ASP A 4 11.87 10.04 -44.43
N LYS A 5 12.70 9.57 -43.48
CA LYS A 5 12.22 8.81 -42.31
C LYS A 5 12.73 9.30 -40.95
N LEU A 6 13.30 10.50 -40.87
CA LEU A 6 13.98 10.94 -39.64
C LEU A 6 13.41 12.20 -38.96
N LEU A 7 12.15 12.57 -39.24
CA LEU A 7 11.52 13.78 -38.66
C LEU A 7 10.06 13.59 -38.23
N MET A 8 9.67 12.40 -37.77
CA MET A 8 8.30 12.16 -37.26
C MET A 8 8.25 11.20 -36.07
N ILE A 9 9.10 11.39 -35.05
CA ILE A 9 8.87 10.79 -33.71
C ILE A 9 9.30 11.80 -32.62
N ALA A 10 8.80 13.03 -32.74
CA ALA A 10 8.76 13.99 -31.65
C ALA A 10 7.29 14.32 -31.40
N ALA A 11 6.89 14.28 -30.12
CA ALA A 11 5.55 14.52 -29.61
C ALA A 11 4.54 13.36 -29.70
N ILE A 12 4.69 12.35 -28.82
CA ILE A 12 3.53 11.91 -28.03
C ILE A 12 3.83 12.29 -26.60
N THR A 13 3.56 13.56 -26.36
CA THR A 13 3.39 14.25 -25.09
C THR A 13 2.64 13.35 -24.12
N GLY A 14 3.17 13.27 -22.90
CA GLY A 14 2.61 12.49 -21.81
C GLY A 14 1.13 12.79 -21.60
N LEU A 15 0.30 11.79 -21.91
CA LEU A 15 -0.99 11.62 -21.29
C LEU A 15 -0.87 10.44 -20.33
N VAL A 16 -0.04 10.61 -19.29
CA VAL A 16 -0.34 9.90 -18.05
C VAL A 16 -1.66 10.52 -17.62
N ALA A 17 -2.75 9.84 -17.94
CA ALA A 17 -4.04 10.14 -17.38
C ALA A 17 -3.84 10.19 -15.86
N SER A 18 -3.79 11.41 -15.32
CA SER A 18 -4.12 11.68 -13.93
C SER A 18 -5.59 11.34 -13.79
N ALA A 19 -5.90 10.05 -13.79
CA ALA A 19 -7.08 9.58 -13.13
C ALA A 19 -6.99 10.19 -11.73
N PRO A 20 -7.98 11.00 -11.29
CA PRO A 20 -8.03 11.34 -9.89
C PRO A 20 -7.97 9.99 -9.18
N PHE A 21 -6.94 9.80 -8.35
CA PHE A 21 -6.98 8.75 -7.36
C PHE A 21 -8.20 9.10 -6.53
N SER A 22 -9.36 8.54 -6.91
CA SER A 22 -10.58 8.60 -6.14
C SER A 22 -10.13 8.23 -4.74
N ASP A 23 -10.27 9.18 -3.81
CA ASP A 23 -9.88 9.03 -2.42
C ASP A 23 -10.18 7.60 -2.01
N ALA A 24 -9.13 6.79 -1.84
CA ALA A 24 -9.29 5.38 -1.54
C ALA A 24 -10.20 5.37 -0.32
N LYS A 25 -11.44 4.90 -0.53
CA LYS A 25 -12.56 5.08 0.38
C LYS A 25 -12.04 4.75 1.78
N SER A 26 -11.83 5.76 2.62
CA SER A 26 -11.09 5.61 3.89
C SER A 26 -11.84 4.77 4.93
N SER A 27 -12.95 4.20 4.50
CA SER A 27 -13.75 3.21 5.17
C SER A 27 -14.30 2.24 4.11
N ARG A 28 -14.15 0.95 4.40
CA ARG A 28 -14.91 -0.15 3.80
C ARG A 28 -15.92 -0.55 4.86
N ASP A 29 -17.15 -0.93 4.49
CA ASP A 29 -18.18 -1.29 5.48
C ASP A 29 -17.64 -2.25 6.56
N GLY A 30 -17.69 -1.84 7.82
CA GLY A 30 -17.17 -2.59 8.97
C GLY A 30 -15.66 -2.47 9.21
N TYR A 31 -14.97 -1.56 8.51
CA TYR A 31 -13.53 -1.30 8.63
C TYR A 31 -13.20 0.20 8.56
N GLU A 32 -12.23 0.61 9.36
CA GLU A 32 -11.65 1.95 9.37
C GLU A 32 -10.19 1.94 8.87
N SER A 33 -9.74 3.04 8.26
CA SER A 33 -8.32 3.26 7.95
C SER A 33 -7.55 3.65 9.21
N CYS A 34 -6.65 2.78 9.67
CA CYS A 34 -5.80 3.02 10.84
C CYS A 34 -4.40 3.48 10.44
N LYS A 35 -4.09 4.74 10.75
CA LYS A 35 -2.81 5.39 10.44
C LYS A 35 -1.72 5.06 11.46
N GLY A 36 -0.46 5.04 11.02
CA GLY A 36 0.72 4.85 11.89
C GLY A 36 0.92 3.42 12.40
N VAL A 37 0.11 2.46 11.93
CA VAL A 37 0.21 1.05 12.34
C VAL A 37 0.68 0.14 11.21
N ALA A 38 0.99 0.69 10.03
CA ALA A 38 1.52 -0.08 8.90
C ALA A 38 3.03 -0.31 9.04
N PRO A 39 3.54 -1.55 9.05
CA PRO A 39 4.95 -1.82 8.82
C PRO A 39 5.40 -1.40 7.42
N SER A 40 6.71 -1.27 7.20
CA SER A 40 7.25 -1.03 5.87
C SER A 40 6.78 -2.11 4.89
N GLY A 41 6.41 -1.69 3.69
CA GLY A 41 5.91 -2.56 2.63
C GLY A 41 4.54 -3.17 2.90
N SER A 42 3.78 -2.69 3.89
CA SER A 42 2.52 -3.30 4.33
C SER A 42 1.35 -2.30 4.47
N ASN A 43 1.45 -1.12 3.85
CA ASN A 43 0.33 -0.16 3.79
C ASN A 43 -0.73 -0.59 2.77
N SER A 44 -1.96 -0.08 2.94
CA SER A 44 -3.06 -0.24 1.99
C SER A 44 -2.97 0.73 0.81
N CYS A 45 -3.69 0.44 -0.28
CA CYS A 45 -3.75 1.33 -1.46
C CYS A 45 -4.31 2.71 -1.08
N GLY A 46 -3.75 3.78 -1.64
CA GLY A 46 -4.14 5.16 -1.32
C GLY A 46 -3.49 5.73 -0.05
N ALA A 47 -2.72 4.94 0.69
CA ALA A 47 -1.92 5.45 1.80
C ALA A 47 -0.75 6.30 1.32
N ASN A 48 -0.50 7.43 1.99
CA ASN A 48 0.61 8.33 1.68
C ASN A 48 0.79 8.65 0.17
N ARG A 49 -0.33 8.91 -0.52
CA ARG A 49 -0.38 9.22 -1.97
C ARG A 49 0.10 8.08 -2.87
N HIS A 50 0.23 6.86 -2.35
CA HIS A 50 0.55 5.68 -3.14
C HIS A 50 -0.68 5.18 -3.87
N ALA A 51 -0.51 4.90 -5.17
CA ALA A 51 -1.55 4.32 -6.01
C ALA A 51 -2.02 2.94 -5.53
N CYS A 52 -1.08 2.17 -5.00
CA CYS A 52 -1.24 0.79 -4.58
C CYS A 52 -0.67 0.60 -3.17
N GLY A 53 -1.02 -0.52 -2.53
CA GLY A 53 -0.47 -0.92 -1.23
C GLY A 53 0.94 -1.47 -1.36
N GLY A 54 1.64 -1.58 -0.23
CA GLY A 54 3.00 -2.14 -0.13
C GLY A 54 4.14 -1.16 -0.43
N TYR A 55 3.88 0.15 -0.45
CA TYR A 55 4.86 1.21 -0.75
C TYR A 55 5.41 1.94 0.48
N ALA A 56 4.91 1.64 1.68
CA ALA A 56 5.43 2.24 2.92
C ALA A 56 6.94 2.04 3.07
N ARG A 57 7.70 3.14 3.06
CA ARG A 57 9.18 3.11 3.09
C ARG A 57 9.75 2.84 4.46
N THR A 58 9.05 3.26 5.51
CA THR A 58 9.47 3.11 6.90
C THR A 58 8.35 2.48 7.69
N ASP A 59 8.70 1.78 8.77
CA ASP A 59 7.70 1.24 9.67
C ASP A 59 6.96 2.36 10.38
N TRP A 60 5.64 2.21 10.51
CA TRP A 60 4.78 3.02 11.38
C TRP A 60 4.69 4.50 11.00
N HIS A 61 4.92 4.84 9.73
CA HIS A 61 4.81 6.21 9.27
C HIS A 61 3.37 6.74 9.45
N GLY A 62 3.22 7.96 9.95
CA GLY A 62 1.92 8.51 10.37
C GLY A 62 0.92 8.72 9.24
N GLU A 63 1.38 8.80 7.99
CA GLU A 63 0.50 8.91 6.80
C GLU A 63 0.22 7.56 6.14
N GLU A 64 0.92 6.51 6.58
CA GLU A 64 0.67 5.15 6.12
C GLU A 64 -0.43 4.52 6.95
N TRP A 65 -1.35 3.81 6.30
CA TRP A 65 -2.48 3.20 6.96
C TRP A 65 -2.79 1.79 6.45
N VAL A 66 -3.51 1.05 7.27
CA VAL A 66 -4.11 -0.25 6.94
C VAL A 66 -5.58 -0.27 7.35
N TYR A 67 -6.40 -1.09 6.70
CA TYR A 67 -7.75 -1.33 7.17
C TYR A 67 -7.74 -2.20 8.43
N VAL A 68 -8.47 -1.78 9.45
CA VAL A 68 -8.74 -2.54 10.68
C VAL A 68 -10.24 -2.57 10.91
N LYS A 69 -10.73 -3.49 11.75
CA LYS A 69 -12.15 -3.45 12.15
C LYS A 69 -12.47 -2.11 12.80
N GLU A 70 -13.68 -1.61 12.56
CA GLU A 70 -14.20 -0.40 13.20
C GLU A 70 -13.94 -0.42 14.71
N ASP A 71 -13.64 0.76 15.27
CA ASP A 71 -13.25 1.02 16.66
C ASP A 71 -11.95 0.33 17.13
N GLY A 72 -11.31 -0.48 16.28
CA GLY A 72 -10.11 -1.24 16.61
C GLY A 72 -8.81 -0.43 16.54
N CYS A 73 -8.77 0.68 15.78
CA CYS A 73 -7.52 1.41 15.53
C CYS A 73 -6.89 1.93 16.81
N LYS A 74 -7.68 2.53 17.70
CA LYS A 74 -7.19 3.04 18.98
C LYS A 74 -6.60 1.93 19.83
N MET A 75 -7.27 0.78 19.91
CA MET A 75 -6.79 -0.38 20.68
C MET A 75 -5.44 -0.89 20.15
N ILE A 76 -5.28 -0.95 18.82
CA ILE A 76 -4.03 -1.37 18.17
C ILE A 76 -2.92 -0.36 18.46
N GLN A 77 -3.18 0.94 18.29
CA GLN A 77 -2.20 1.99 18.57
C GLN A 77 -1.77 1.96 20.05
N ASP A 78 -2.71 1.75 20.97
CA ASP A 78 -2.42 1.61 22.40
C ASP A 78 -1.57 0.36 22.67
N ALA A 79 -1.89 -0.80 22.08
CA ALA A 79 -1.09 -2.01 22.21
C ALA A 79 0.34 -1.84 21.65
N MET A 80 0.49 -1.12 20.54
CA MET A 80 1.78 -0.86 19.90
C MET A 80 2.70 0.08 20.70
N LYS A 81 2.21 0.72 21.77
CA LYS A 81 3.08 1.41 22.74
C LYS A 81 3.99 0.42 23.47
N ASN A 82 3.59 -0.84 23.57
CA ASN A 82 4.46 -1.90 24.09
C ASN A 82 5.49 -2.31 23.02
N PRO A 83 6.81 -2.22 23.31
CA PRO A 83 7.86 -2.50 22.33
C PRO A 83 7.90 -3.98 21.91
N ILE A 84 7.50 -4.91 22.78
CA ILE A 84 7.45 -6.35 22.45
C ILE A 84 6.35 -6.59 21.42
N ILE A 85 5.15 -6.04 21.63
CA ILE A 85 4.03 -6.14 20.69
C ILE A 85 4.43 -5.50 19.35
N LYS A 86 5.02 -4.30 19.39
CA LYS A 86 5.47 -3.59 18.18
C LYS A 86 6.50 -4.41 17.39
N SER A 87 7.45 -5.05 18.06
CA SER A 87 8.43 -5.94 17.42
C SER A 87 7.76 -7.18 16.83
N TYR A 88 6.85 -7.81 17.59
CA TYR A 88 6.12 -8.99 17.16
C TYR A 88 5.30 -8.73 15.89
N VAL A 89 4.54 -7.63 15.84
CA VAL A 89 3.75 -7.25 14.65
C VAL A 89 4.66 -7.07 13.43
N LYS A 90 5.83 -6.42 13.59
CA LYS A 90 6.81 -6.26 12.51
C LYS A 90 7.32 -7.61 12.01
N GLU A 91 7.62 -8.54 12.90
CA GLU A 91 8.13 -9.86 12.53
C GLU A 91 7.07 -10.70 11.82
N VAL A 92 5.84 -10.73 12.35
CA VAL A 92 4.71 -11.41 11.72
C VAL A 92 4.44 -10.86 10.33
N ALA A 93 4.41 -9.53 10.15
CA ALA A 93 4.20 -8.90 8.85
C ALA A 93 5.31 -9.27 7.84
N LYS A 94 6.57 -9.25 8.26
CA LYS A 94 7.71 -9.68 7.42
C LYS A 94 7.58 -11.13 6.99
N ASN A 95 7.23 -12.02 7.92
CA ASN A 95 7.05 -13.44 7.64
C ASN A 95 5.87 -13.67 6.70
N ALA A 96 4.73 -13.04 6.96
CA ALA A 96 3.56 -13.10 6.08
C ALA A 96 3.92 -12.67 4.65
N PHE A 97 4.63 -11.56 4.47
CA PHE A 97 5.06 -11.10 3.14
C PHE A 97 6.08 -12.04 2.47
N LYS A 98 6.98 -12.64 3.25
CA LYS A 98 7.95 -13.64 2.76
C LYS A 98 7.25 -14.90 2.24
N TYR A 99 6.23 -15.39 2.95
CA TYR A 99 5.49 -16.58 2.54
C TYR A 99 4.48 -16.30 1.44
N TRP A 100 3.81 -15.14 1.46
CA TRP A 100 2.87 -14.75 0.41
C TRP A 100 3.53 -14.68 -0.97
N ARG A 101 4.73 -14.09 -1.07
CA ARG A 101 5.51 -14.08 -2.33
C ARG A 101 5.96 -15.45 -2.82
N ARG A 102 5.92 -16.46 -1.96
CA ARG A 102 6.30 -17.85 -2.26
C ARG A 102 5.10 -18.78 -2.37
N ALA A 103 3.89 -18.28 -2.07
CA ALA A 103 2.69 -19.07 -2.19
C ALA A 103 2.48 -19.38 -3.68
N PRO A 104 2.25 -20.65 -4.04
CA PRO A 104 1.86 -20.98 -5.40
C PRO A 104 0.59 -20.20 -5.73
N ILE A 105 0.55 -19.55 -6.90
CA ILE A 105 -0.65 -18.87 -7.40
C ILE A 105 -1.65 -19.98 -7.77
N THR A 106 -2.39 -20.49 -6.79
CA THR A 106 -3.54 -21.35 -7.06
C THR A 106 -4.60 -20.46 -7.68
N LYS A 107 -5.09 -20.83 -8.87
CA LYS A 107 -6.15 -20.13 -9.60
C LYS A 107 -7.51 -20.33 -8.93
N GLU A 108 -7.63 -20.12 -7.63
CA GLU A 108 -8.91 -20.12 -6.96
C GLU A 108 -9.47 -18.70 -6.99
N LYS A 109 -10.51 -18.58 -7.82
CA LYS A 109 -11.25 -17.39 -8.21
C LYS A 109 -11.40 -16.39 -7.07
N GLN A 110 -10.79 -15.24 -7.26
CA GLN A 110 -11.13 -13.98 -6.62
C GLN A 110 -12.45 -13.46 -7.17
#